data_AF-A0A142VC62-F1
#
_entry.id   AF-A0A142VC62-F1
#
_cell.length_a   1.000
_cell.length_b   1.000
_cell.length_c   1.000
_cell.angle_alpha   90.00
_cell.angle_beta   90.00
_cell.angle_gamma   90.00
#
_symmetry.space_group_name_H-M   'P 1'
#
loop_
_entity.id
_entity.type
_entity.pdbx_description
1 polymer ?
#
loop_
_entity_poly.entity_id
_entity_poly.type
_entity_poly.pdbx_seq_one_letter_code
_entity_poly.pdbx_strand_id
1 'polypeptide(L)'
;MWFIIGLLVGALLLGFVWIQKRSNFKLTWYEWLLGIAGLALLLFTVQNYLGSYVEIEPKAATMFLLVTGLPSLILLALTWQLAARRIKKT
;
A
#
# COMPACT_ATOMS: atom_id res chain seq x y z
N MET A 1 -0.44 12.58 -14.04
CA MET A 1 -0.72 11.94 -12.72
C MET A 1 -0.37 10.46 -12.73
N TRP A 2 -0.95 9.65 -13.62
CA TRP A 2 -0.65 8.21 -13.75
C TRP A 2 0.81 7.86 -13.91
N PHE A 3 1.56 8.64 -14.69
CA PHE A 3 3.01 8.44 -14.85
C PHE A 3 3.78 8.57 -13.52
N ILE A 4 3.48 9.60 -12.73
CA ILE A 4 4.13 9.84 -11.43
C ILE A 4 3.74 8.74 -10.43
N ILE A 5 2.47 8.36 -10.38
CA ILE A 5 2.00 7.24 -9.54
C ILE A 5 2.71 5.95 -9.93
N GLY A 6 2.83 5.66 -11.22
CA GLY A 6 3.55 4.49 -11.73
C GLY A 6 5.03 4.50 -11.34
N LEU A 7 5.70 5.65 -11.42
CA LEU A 7 7.09 5.80 -10.96
C LEU A 7 7.23 5.56 -9.45
N LEU A 8 6.32 6.12 -8.64
CA LEU A 8 6.34 5.93 -7.18
C LEU A 8 6.12 4.47 -6.80
N VAL A 9 5.12 3.82 -7.41
CA VAL A 9 4.85 2.38 -7.20
C VAL A 9 6.03 1.54 -7.65
N GLY A 10 6.60 1.83 -8.83
CA GLY A 10 7.78 1.14 -9.35
C GLY A 10 8.98 1.27 -8.41
N ALA A 11 9.27 2.47 -7.92
CA ALA A 11 10.35 2.71 -6.96
C ALA A 11 10.12 1.96 -5.63
N LEU A 12 8.88 1.93 -5.13
CA LEU A 12 8.48 1.15 -3.95
C LEU A 12 8.73 -0.35 -4.14
N LEU A 13 8.27 -0.90 -5.27
CA LEU A 13 8.45 -2.32 -5.59
C LEU A 13 9.94 -2.68 -5.77
N LEU A 14 10.71 -1.83 -6.46
CA LEU A 14 12.15 -2.03 -6.62
C LEU A 14 12.88 -1.98 -5.27
N GLY A 15 12.57 -0.99 -4.43
CA GLY A 15 13.11 -0.89 -3.08
C GLY A 15 12.78 -2.12 -2.23
N PHE A 16 11.54 -2.60 -2.33
CA PHE A 16 11.10 -3.82 -1.66
C PHE A 16 11.87 -5.06 -2.13
N VAL A 17 12.00 -5.28 -3.44
CA VAL A 17 12.78 -6.40 -4.01
C VAL A 17 14.26 -6.31 -3.61
N TRP A 18 14.83 -5.10 -3.60
CA TRP A 18 16.20 -4.88 -3.19
C TRP A 18 16.43 -5.25 -1.72
N ILE A 19 15.50 -4.88 -0.83
CA ILE A 19 15.53 -5.29 0.58
C ILE A 19 15.43 -6.81 0.70
N GLN A 20 14.49 -7.45 0.01
CA GLN A 20 14.35 -8.91 0.04
C GLN A 20 15.65 -9.64 -0.34
N LYS A 21 16.34 -9.16 -1.38
CA LYS A 21 17.62 -9.74 -1.82
C LYS A 21 18.75 -9.55 -0.81
N ARG A 22 18.79 -8.43 -0.06
CA ARG A 22 19.86 -8.16 0.91
C ARG A 22 19.69 -8.87 2.25
N SER A 23 18.46 -9.07 2.73
CA SER A 23 18.21 -9.50 4.11
C SER A 23 17.67 -10.93 4.25
N ASN A 24 17.67 -11.74 3.17
CA ASN A 24 16.94 -13.02 3.12
C ASN A 24 15.47 -12.90 3.54
N PHE A 25 14.92 -11.68 3.44
CA PHE A 25 13.58 -11.37 3.89
C PHE A 25 12.57 -11.94 2.90
N LYS A 26 11.86 -12.97 3.33
CA LYS A 26 10.78 -13.61 2.56
C LYS A 26 9.46 -13.35 3.27
N LEU A 27 8.46 -12.87 2.54
CA LEU A 27 7.09 -12.80 3.04
C LEU A 27 6.41 -14.18 2.95
N THR A 28 5.54 -14.48 3.90
CA THR A 28 4.63 -15.63 3.81
C THR A 28 3.47 -15.33 2.85
N TRP A 29 2.74 -16.37 2.45
CA TRP A 29 1.62 -16.24 1.51
C TRP A 29 0.54 -15.26 1.99
N TYR A 30 0.23 -15.25 3.30
CA TYR A 30 -0.79 -14.36 3.86
C TYR A 30 -0.28 -12.90 3.95
N GLU A 31 1.00 -12.68 4.20
CA GLU A 31 1.60 -11.34 4.13
C GLU A 31 1.61 -10.80 2.71
N TRP A 32 1.86 -11.65 1.72
CA TRP A 32 1.69 -11.28 0.31
C TRP A 32 0.27 -10.86 0.01
N LEU A 33 -0.72 -11.65 0.45
CA LEU A 33 -2.14 -11.35 0.22
C LEU A 33 -2.55 -10.02 0.88
N LEU A 34 -2.20 -9.83 2.15
CA LEU A 34 -2.51 -8.60 2.89
C LEU A 34 -1.79 -7.38 2.31
N GLY A 35 -0.51 -7.54 1.93
CA GLY A 35 0.29 -6.47 1.37
C GLY A 35 -0.21 -6.01 0.00
N ILE A 36 -0.53 -6.97 -0.89
CA ILE A 36 -1.08 -6.66 -2.22
C ILE A 36 -2.48 -6.03 -2.09
N ALA A 37 -3.35 -6.60 -1.25
CA ALA A 37 -4.69 -6.05 -1.03
C ALA A 37 -4.62 -4.62 -0.45
N GLY A 38 -3.76 -4.39 0.55
CA GLY A 38 -3.52 -3.07 1.13
C GLY A 38 -2.98 -2.08 0.10
N LEU A 39 -2.00 -2.47 -0.72
CA LEU A 39 -1.45 -1.61 -1.77
C LEU A 39 -2.49 -1.26 -2.84
N ALA A 40 -3.28 -2.25 -3.29
CA ALA A 40 -4.34 -2.03 -4.27
C ALA A 40 -5.41 -1.07 -3.75
N LEU A 41 -5.86 -1.25 -2.50
CA LEU A 41 -6.81 -0.34 -1.84
C LEU A 41 -6.24 1.08 -1.68
N LEU A 42 -4.95 1.20 -1.38
CA LEU A 42 -4.29 2.52 -1.26
C LEU A 42 -4.27 3.23 -2.61
N LEU A 43 -3.89 2.53 -3.68
CA LEU A 43 -3.89 3.09 -5.04
C LEU A 43 -5.29 3.48 -5.51
N PHE A 44 -6.29 2.64 -5.23
CA PHE A 44 -7.70 2.94 -5.47
C PHE A 44 -8.13 4.21 -4.72
N THR A 45 -7.75 4.33 -3.45
CA THR A 45 -8.04 5.52 -2.63
C THR A 45 -7.43 6.78 -3.22
N VAL A 46 -6.14 6.75 -3.58
CA VAL A 46 -5.44 7.93 -4.12
C VAL A 46 -6.04 8.35 -5.47
N GLN A 47 -6.33 7.39 -6.35
CA GLN A 47 -6.96 7.65 -7.63
C GLN A 47 -8.32 8.36 -7.45
N ASN A 48 -9.19 7.79 -6.62
CA ASN A 48 -10.54 8.33 -6.44
C ASN A 48 -10.54 9.63 -5.64
N TYR A 49 -9.64 9.78 -4.66
CA TYR A 49 -9.46 11.05 -3.94
C TYR A 49 -9.14 12.19 -4.90
N LEU A 50 -8.12 12.01 -5.76
CA LEU A 50 -7.74 13.01 -6.75
C LEU A 50 -8.85 13.24 -7.78
N GLY A 51 -9.52 12.17 -8.22
CA GLY A 51 -10.66 12.25 -9.14
C GLY A 51 -11.82 13.08 -8.58
N SER A 52 -12.20 12.84 -7.33
CA SER A 52 -13.27 13.59 -6.67
C SER A 52 -12.96 15.09 -6.54
N TYR A 53 -11.71 15.50 -6.38
CA TYR A 53 -11.36 16.93 -6.41
C TYR A 53 -11.47 17.55 -7.81
N VAL A 54 -11.16 16.78 -8.86
CA VAL A 54 -11.38 17.24 -10.24
C VAL A 54 -12.88 17.43 -10.53
N GLU A 55 -13.72 16.61 -9.91
CA GLU A 55 -15.18 16.69 -10.00
C GLU A 55 -15.81 17.67 -8.99
N ILE A 56 -15.01 18.40 -8.20
CA ILE A 56 -15.48 19.39 -7.20
C ILE A 56 -16.36 18.72 -6.11
N GLU A 57 -16.07 17.46 -5.77
CA GLU A 57 -16.77 16.68 -4.76
C GLU A 57 -15.86 16.38 -3.54
N PRO A 58 -15.52 17.39 -2.70
CA PRO A 58 -14.58 17.23 -1.59
C PRO A 58 -15.09 16.27 -0.51
N LYS A 59 -16.41 16.12 -0.39
CA LYS A 59 -17.02 15.15 0.53
C LYS A 59 -16.75 13.72 0.07
N ALA A 60 -16.84 13.43 -1.23
CA ALA A 60 -16.51 12.11 -1.76
C ALA A 60 -15.02 11.81 -1.56
N ALA A 61 -14.15 12.80 -1.81
CA ALA A 61 -12.71 12.64 -1.59
C ALA A 61 -12.38 12.23 -0.15
N THR A 62 -12.93 12.92 0.85
CA THR A 62 -12.70 12.58 2.27
C THR A 62 -13.30 11.22 2.65
N MET A 63 -14.41 10.81 2.05
CA MET A 63 -14.97 9.46 2.24
C MET A 63 -14.04 8.36 1.71
N PHE A 64 -13.36 8.54 0.57
CA PHE A 64 -12.37 7.57 0.11
C PHE A 64 -11.20 7.41 1.11
N LEU A 65 -10.72 8.51 1.70
CA LEU A 65 -9.68 8.42 2.74
C LEU A 65 -10.13 7.59 3.94
N LEU A 66 -11.38 7.74 4.38
CA LEU A 66 -11.91 7.03 5.54
C LEU A 66 -12.26 5.57 5.23
N VAL A 67 -12.98 5.32 4.14
CA VAL A 67 -13.61 4.02 3.86
C VAL A 67 -12.65 3.05 3.19
N THR A 68 -11.76 3.53 2.32
CA THR A 68 -10.78 2.66 1.64
C THR A 68 -9.35 2.97 2.07
N GLY A 69 -9.04 4.23 2.35
CA GLY A 69 -7.71 4.68 2.75
C GLY A 69 -7.31 4.13 4.12
N LEU A 70 -8.13 4.32 5.14
CA LEU A 70 -7.82 3.84 6.48
C LEU A 70 -7.66 2.30 6.52
N PRO A 71 -8.57 1.49 5.95
CA PRO A 71 -8.34 0.05 5.84
C PRO A 71 -7.07 -0.33 5.08
N SER A 72 -6.73 0.40 4.01
CA SER A 72 -5.48 0.15 3.27
C SER A 72 -4.24 0.31 4.16
N LEU A 73 -4.19 1.37 4.97
CA LEU A 73 -3.08 1.64 5.88
C LEU A 73 -3.01 0.59 6.99
N ILE A 74 -4.16 0.15 7.51
CA ILE A 74 -4.23 -0.92 8.50
C ILE A 74 -3.66 -2.22 7.92
N LEU A 75 -4.08 -2.63 6.71
CA LEU A 75 -3.57 -3.84 6.07
C LEU A 75 -2.05 -3.80 5.83
N LEU A 76 -1.54 -2.66 5.36
CA LEU A 76 -0.11 -2.47 5.14
C LEU A 76 0.68 -2.48 6.46
N ALA A 77 0.17 -1.82 7.50
CA ALA A 77 0.78 -1.82 8.82
C ALA A 77 0.79 -3.22 9.44
N LEU A 78 -0.30 -3.99 9.31
CA LEU A 78 -0.37 -5.38 9.76
C LEU A 78 0.64 -6.26 9.00
N THR A 79 0.71 -6.12 7.68
CA THR A 79 1.66 -6.87 6.85
C THR A 79 3.10 -6.61 7.30
N TRP A 80 3.46 -5.35 7.52
CA TRP A 80 4.78 -5.00 8.04
C TRP A 80 5.00 -5.56 9.44
N GLN A 81 4.05 -5.37 10.35
CA GLN A 81 4.19 -5.83 11.73
C GLN A 81 4.37 -7.34 11.82
N LEU A 82 3.62 -8.13 11.05
CA LEU A 82 3.74 -9.58 10.96
C LEU A 82 5.13 -9.98 10.46
N ALA A 83 5.56 -9.39 9.35
CA ALA A 83 6.83 -9.71 8.73
C ALA A 83 8.03 -9.33 9.63
N ALA A 84 8.01 -8.14 10.23
CA ALA A 84 9.07 -7.66 11.13
C ALA A 84 9.16 -8.49 12.42
N ARG A 85 8.02 -8.89 13.00
CA ARG A 85 7.99 -9.74 14.19
C ARG A 85 8.49 -11.15 13.91
N ARG A 86 8.22 -11.71 12.71
CA ARG A 86 8.76 -13.02 12.32
C ARG A 86 10.28 -12.98 12.24
N ILE A 87 10.85 -11.97 11.57
CA ILE A 87 12.31 -11.85 11.46
C ILE A 87 12.96 -11.83 12.84
N LYS A 88 12.42 -11.09 13.81
CA LYS A 88 13.01 -11.01 15.16
C LYS A 88 12.96 -12.32 15.95
N LYS A 89 12.07 -13.24 15.59
CA LYS A 89 11.94 -14.55 16.26
C LYS A 89 12.79 -15.63 15.61
N THR A 90 13.34 -15.37 14.43
CA THR A 90 14.16 -16.32 13.65
C THR A 90 15.62 -15.98 13.84
#